data_AF-A0A562V2J5-F1
#
_entry.id   AF-A0A562V2J5-F1
#
_cell.length_a   1.000
_cell.length_b   1.000
_cell.length_c   1.000
_cell.angle_alpha   90.00
_cell.angle_beta   90.00
_cell.angle_gamma   90.00
#
_symmetry.space_group_name_H-M   'P 1'
#
loop_
_entity.id
_entity.type
_entity.pdbx_description
1 polymer ?
#
loop_
_entity_poly.entity_id
_entity_poly.type
_entity_poly.pdbx_seq_one_letter_code
_entity_poly.pdbx_strand_id
1 'polypeptide(L)'
;MRIIGTGVAVGLLAAAAMAGSAAATPTEPEQLGSCPLGAVCFYTEPYFQGEVEIAPGPSSPCQATGLSEGIASVANNLSRPVLVFEDEYCESTPVLVPPHGNHPVVQPPGLSWG
;
A
#
# COMPACT_ATOMS: atom_id res chain seq x y z
N MET A 1 -70.14 20.01 1.54
CA MET A 1 -68.66 19.94 1.47
C MET A 1 -68.31 18.91 0.39
N ARG A 2 -67.37 19.26 -0.48
CA ARG A 2 -67.20 18.71 -1.84
C ARG A 2 -66.65 17.27 -1.84
N ILE A 3 -67.23 16.42 -2.70
CA ILE A 3 -66.70 15.12 -3.15
C ILE A 3 -66.34 15.27 -4.63
N ILE A 4 -65.05 15.18 -4.99
CA ILE A 4 -64.49 14.87 -6.32
C ILE A 4 -63.03 14.47 -6.04
N GLY A 5 -62.42 13.39 -6.51
CA GLY A 5 -62.76 12.36 -7.47
C GLY A 5 -61.46 11.78 -8.04
N THR A 6 -61.48 10.46 -8.33
CA THR A 6 -60.81 9.78 -9.46
C THR A 6 -59.27 9.68 -9.49
N GLY A 7 -58.78 8.44 -9.49
CA GLY A 7 -57.36 8.07 -9.51
C GLY A 7 -56.76 7.75 -10.89
N VAL A 8 -56.00 6.65 -10.92
CA VAL A 8 -55.13 6.08 -11.98
C VAL A 8 -53.69 6.62 -11.96
N ALA A 9 -52.60 5.88 -12.22
CA ALA A 9 -52.07 4.56 -11.87
C ALA A 9 -50.67 4.49 -12.54
N VAL A 10 -49.81 3.59 -12.05
CA VAL A 10 -48.63 2.99 -12.72
C VAL A 10 -47.46 3.90 -13.13
N GLY A 11 -46.29 3.57 -12.59
CA GLY A 11 -44.98 4.04 -13.08
C GLY A 11 -43.83 3.31 -12.41
N LEU A 12 -43.70 2.00 -12.66
CA LEU A 12 -42.47 1.24 -12.37
C LEU A 12 -41.36 1.73 -13.31
N LEU A 13 -40.33 2.36 -12.75
CA LEU A 13 -39.04 2.51 -13.42
C LEU A 13 -37.96 1.94 -12.50
N ALA A 14 -37.64 0.67 -12.76
CA ALA A 14 -36.46 0.01 -12.26
C ALA A 14 -35.22 0.69 -12.89
N ALA A 15 -34.42 1.35 -12.07
CA ALA A 15 -33.06 1.71 -12.43
C ALA A 15 -32.13 0.65 -11.80
N ALA A 16 -31.85 -0.39 -12.56
CA ALA A 16 -30.75 -1.31 -12.28
C ALA A 16 -29.44 -0.55 -12.45
N ALA A 17 -28.93 0.02 -11.37
CA ALA A 17 -27.55 0.50 -11.33
C ALA A 17 -26.66 -0.75 -11.33
N MET A 18 -26.13 -1.10 -12.50
CA MET A 18 -25.02 -2.02 -12.60
C MET A 18 -23.88 -1.39 -11.79
N ALA A 19 -23.66 -1.91 -10.58
CA ALA A 19 -22.44 -1.71 -9.85
C ALA A 19 -21.35 -2.33 -10.71
N GLY A 20 -20.74 -1.49 -11.55
CA GLY A 20 -19.60 -1.83 -12.35
C GLY A 20 -18.57 -2.44 -11.41
N SER A 21 -18.34 -3.73 -11.57
CA SER A 21 -17.18 -4.38 -11.01
C SER A 21 -16.00 -3.69 -11.69
N ALA A 22 -15.42 -2.70 -11.00
CA ALA A 22 -14.08 -2.24 -11.31
C ALA A 22 -13.19 -3.47 -11.12
N ALA A 23 -13.02 -4.23 -12.20
CA ALA A 23 -11.99 -5.23 -12.28
C ALA A 23 -10.70 -4.47 -11.99
N ALA A 24 -10.14 -4.70 -10.81
CA ALA A 24 -8.79 -4.27 -10.49
C ALA A 24 -7.92 -4.87 -11.60
N THR A 25 -7.56 -4.04 -12.56
CA THR A 25 -6.54 -4.39 -13.54
C THR A 25 -5.34 -4.84 -12.73
N PRO A 26 -4.78 -6.04 -12.96
CA PRO A 26 -3.58 -6.44 -12.27
C PRO A 26 -2.54 -5.38 -12.57
N THR A 27 -2.23 -4.56 -11.56
CA THR A 27 -1.09 -3.66 -11.60
C THR A 27 0.09 -4.55 -11.97
N GLU A 28 0.69 -4.28 -13.13
CA GLU A 28 1.94 -4.94 -13.50
C GLU A 28 2.86 -4.89 -12.27
N PRO A 29 3.60 -5.97 -11.97
CA PRO A 29 4.52 -5.95 -10.84
C PRO A 29 5.45 -4.77 -11.05
N GLU A 30 5.21 -3.67 -10.33
CA GLU A 30 6.10 -2.53 -10.29
C GLU A 30 7.48 -3.11 -10.03
N GLN A 31 8.42 -2.83 -10.94
CA GLN A 31 9.75 -3.40 -10.86
C GLN A 31 10.29 -3.10 -9.46
N LEU A 32 10.49 -4.15 -8.65
CA LEU A 32 10.95 -4.08 -7.27
C LEU A 32 12.43 -3.65 -7.19
N GLY A 33 12.91 -2.90 -8.18
CA GLY A 33 14.31 -2.56 -8.40
C GLY A 33 15.20 -3.79 -8.46
N SER A 34 16.34 -3.71 -7.77
CA SER A 34 17.32 -4.79 -7.65
C SER A 34 17.02 -5.75 -6.50
N CYS A 35 15.77 -5.80 -6.00
CA CYS A 35 15.45 -6.57 -4.80
C CYS A 35 15.42 -8.08 -5.06
N PRO A 36 16.35 -8.87 -4.49
CA PRO A 36 16.43 -10.30 -4.76
C PRO A 36 15.21 -11.05 -4.20
N LEU A 37 14.89 -12.18 -4.83
CA LEU A 37 13.84 -13.08 -4.36
C LEU A 37 14.13 -13.51 -2.91
N GLY A 38 13.10 -13.49 -2.07
CA GLY A 38 13.23 -13.90 -0.67
C GLY A 38 13.81 -12.83 0.26
N ALA A 39 13.82 -11.57 -0.15
CA ALA A 39 14.31 -10.45 0.66
C ALA A 39 13.30 -9.30 0.77
N VAL A 40 13.55 -8.43 1.74
CA VAL A 40 12.98 -7.09 1.83
C VAL A 40 14.09 -6.10 1.52
N CYS A 41 13.79 -5.08 0.72
CA CYS A 41 14.77 -4.08 0.31
C CYS A 41 14.30 -2.69 0.69
N PHE A 42 15.18 -1.94 1.34
CA PHE A 42 14.94 -0.57 1.77
C PHE A 42 15.80 0.35 0.92
N TYR A 43 15.17 1.33 0.28
CA TYR A 43 15.80 2.24 -0.67
C TYR A 43 15.82 3.67 -0.13
N THR A 44 16.94 4.37 -0.29
CA THR A 44 17.08 5.77 0.15
C THR A 44 16.36 6.75 -0.77
N GLU A 45 16.03 6.36 -2.01
CA GLU A 45 15.27 7.17 -2.95
C GLU A 45 13.86 6.60 -3.24
N PRO A 46 12.90 7.46 -3.64
CA PRO A 46 11.59 6.99 -4.08
C PRO A 46 11.71 6.17 -5.37
N TYR A 47 10.66 5.38 -5.66
CA TYR A 47 10.60 4.53 -6.85
C TYR A 47 11.71 3.46 -6.92
N PHE A 48 12.17 2.95 -5.78
CA PHE A 48 13.08 1.81 -5.66
C PHE A 48 14.48 2.06 -6.28
N GLN A 49 15.01 3.26 -6.03
CA GLN A 49 16.31 3.73 -6.53
C GLN A 49 17.27 4.09 -5.38
N GLY A 50 18.48 4.54 -5.71
CA GLY A 50 19.48 4.97 -4.74
C GLY A 50 20.22 3.82 -4.05
N GLU A 51 20.70 4.10 -2.85
CA GLU A 51 21.33 3.08 -1.99
C GLU A 51 20.27 2.10 -1.49
N VAL A 52 20.64 0.83 -1.43
CA VAL A 52 19.74 -0.26 -1.04
C VAL A 52 20.34 -1.09 0.07
N GLU A 53 19.56 -1.27 1.14
CA GLU A 53 19.81 -2.30 2.14
C GLU A 53 18.92 -3.50 1.89
N ILE A 54 19.54 -4.69 1.85
CA ILE A 54 18.87 -5.96 1.61
C ILE A 54 18.78 -6.72 2.92
N ALA A 55 17.56 -6.86 3.44
CA ALA A 55 17.28 -7.67 4.62
C ALA A 55 16.78 -9.06 4.18
N PRO A 56 17.51 -10.15 4.49
CA PRO A 56 17.11 -11.52 4.15
C PRO A 56 15.97 -12.02 5.06
N GLY A 57 14.80 -11.38 4.96
CA GLY A 57 13.61 -11.64 5.77
C GLY A 57 13.80 -11.36 7.27
N PRO A 58 12.74 -10.93 7.99
CA PRO A 58 12.86 -10.69 9.42
C PRO A 58 13.16 -12.00 10.15
N SER A 59 14.32 -12.06 10.81
CA SER A 59 14.74 -13.16 11.70
C SER A 59 14.40 -12.89 13.17
N SER A 60 14.03 -11.65 13.48
CA SER A 60 13.62 -11.13 14.78
C SER A 60 12.23 -10.48 14.65
N PRO A 61 11.41 -10.42 15.72
CA PRO A 61 10.14 -9.71 15.71
C PRO A 61 10.26 -8.22 15.37
N CYS A 62 11.41 -7.60 15.65
CA CYS A 62 11.76 -6.24 15.27
C CYS A 62 13.24 -6.21 14.84
N GLN A 63 13.52 -5.62 13.68
CA GLN A 63 14.87 -5.53 13.12
C GLN A 63 15.05 -4.15 12.51
N ALA A 64 16.00 -3.39 13.06
CA ALA A 64 16.39 -2.10 12.51
C ALA A 64 17.20 -2.29 11.21
N THR A 65 17.05 -1.33 10.29
CA THR A 65 17.91 -1.19 9.12
C THR A 65 19.23 -0.54 9.54
N GLY A 66 20.33 -0.92 8.90
CA GLY A 66 21.63 -0.26 9.01
C GLY A 66 21.75 1.06 8.23
N LEU A 67 20.78 1.39 7.37
CA LEU A 67 20.73 2.68 6.68
C LEU A 67 20.64 3.83 7.69
N SER A 68 21.66 4.69 7.65
CA SER A 68 21.72 5.93 8.45
C SER A 68 20.89 7.06 7.82
N GLU A 69 20.68 6.97 6.51
CA GLU A 69 19.84 7.90 5.75
C GLU A 69 18.39 7.41 5.76
N GLY A 70 17.44 8.34 5.77
CA GLY A 70 16.02 8.02 5.79
C GLY A 70 15.59 7.17 4.59
N ILE A 71 14.71 6.21 4.83
CA ILE A 71 14.18 5.32 3.79
C ILE A 71 13.04 6.03 3.05
N ALA A 72 13.05 5.99 1.72
CA ALA A 72 12.05 6.61 0.87
C ALA A 72 11.17 5.60 0.11
N SER A 73 11.60 4.34 -0.04
CA SER A 73 10.74 3.28 -0.56
C SER A 73 11.15 1.89 -0.07
N VAL A 74 10.18 0.96 0.00
CA VAL A 74 10.40 -0.42 0.44
C VAL A 74 9.81 -1.39 -0.56
N ALA A 75 10.56 -2.45 -0.87
CA ALA A 75 10.10 -3.57 -1.68
C ALA A 75 10.12 -4.86 -0.86
N ASN A 76 9.02 -5.62 -0.89
CA ASN A 76 8.90 -6.92 -0.26
C ASN A 76 8.87 -8.01 -1.33
N ASN A 77 10.00 -8.68 -1.57
CA ASN A 77 10.09 -9.81 -2.49
C ASN A 77 10.02 -11.17 -1.78
N LEU A 78 9.43 -11.21 -0.57
CA LEU A 78 9.06 -12.44 0.13
C LEU A 78 7.69 -12.93 -0.33
N SER A 79 7.45 -14.23 -0.15
CA SER A 79 6.13 -14.86 -0.34
C SER A 79 5.15 -14.65 0.83
N ARG A 80 5.47 -13.73 1.75
CA ARG A 80 4.64 -13.39 2.93
C ARG A 80 4.63 -11.87 3.15
N PRO A 81 3.59 -11.30 3.77
CA PRO A 81 3.57 -9.88 4.08
C PRO A 81 4.62 -9.53 5.14
N VAL A 82 5.05 -8.28 5.15
CA VAL A 82 5.90 -7.71 6.20
C VAL A 82 5.30 -6.43 6.76
N LEU A 83 5.60 -6.14 8.02
CA LEU A 83 5.29 -4.89 8.67
C LEU A 83 6.56 -4.04 8.69
N VAL A 84 6.45 -2.79 8.28
CA VAL A 84 7.53 -1.81 8.31
C VAL A 84 7.15 -0.71 9.29
N PHE A 85 8.10 -0.33 10.14
CA PHE A 85 7.95 0.70 11.16
C PHE A 85 8.88 1.87 10.84
N GLU A 86 8.53 3.06 11.30
CA GLU A 86 9.35 4.26 11.11
C GLU A 86 10.47 4.36 12.14
N ASP A 87 10.33 3.65 13.27
CA ASP A 87 11.29 3.63 14.37
C ASP A 87 11.96 2.26 14.55
N GLU A 88 13.12 2.26 15.19
CA GLU A 88 13.92 1.07 15.49
C GLU A 88 13.33 0.16 16.58
N TYR A 89 12.32 0.64 17.32
CA TYR A 89 11.69 -0.06 18.44
C TYR A 89 10.36 -0.73 18.06
N CYS A 90 9.90 -0.55 16.82
CA CYS A 90 8.62 -1.03 16.32
C CYS A 90 7.40 -0.54 17.13
N GLU A 91 7.46 0.71 17.62
CA GLU A 91 6.39 1.33 18.40
C GLU A 91 5.43 2.19 17.54
N SER A 92 5.85 2.61 16.35
CA SER A 92 5.03 3.38 15.42
C SER A 92 3.89 2.55 14.85
N THR A 93 2.94 3.24 14.20
CA THR A 93 1.93 2.54 13.41
C THR A 93 2.62 1.85 12.23
N PRO A 94 2.47 0.52 12.05
CA PRO A 94 3.14 -0.17 10.98
C PRO A 94 2.46 0.06 9.63
N VAL A 95 3.27 -0.01 8.58
CA VAL A 95 2.82 -0.14 7.20
C VAL A 95 2.91 -1.61 6.81
N LEU A 96 1.80 -2.17 6.32
CA LEU A 96 1.76 -3.52 5.76
C LEU A 96 2.22 -3.50 4.31
N VAL A 97 3.32 -4.19 4.01
CA VAL A 97 3.79 -4.39 2.63
C VAL A 97 3.45 -5.82 2.20
N PRO A 98 2.56 -6.01 1.19
CA PRO A 98 2.10 -7.33 0.79
C PRO A 98 3.22 -8.17 0.16
N PRO A 99 3.05 -9.50 0.04
CA PRO A 99 3.97 -10.37 -0.67
C PRO A 99 4.20 -9.91 -2.11
N HIS A 100 5.45 -9.93 -2.58
CA HIS A 100 5.85 -9.45 -3.91
C HIS A 100 5.36 -8.02 -4.22
N GLY A 101 5.10 -7.23 -3.17
CA GLY A 101 4.59 -5.88 -3.25
C GLY A 101 5.65 -4.86 -2.88
N ASN A 102 5.24 -3.60 -2.90
CA ASN A 102 6.07 -2.49 -2.54
C ASN A 102 5.26 -1.42 -1.80
N HIS A 103 5.96 -0.46 -1.21
CA HIS A 103 5.35 0.71 -0.62
C HIS A 103 6.30 1.92 -0.72
N PRO A 104 5.87 3.05 -1.33
CA PRO A 104 6.63 4.29 -1.21
C PRO A 104 6.54 4.78 0.23
N VAL A 105 7.68 5.04 0.88
CA VAL A 105 7.66 5.73 2.17
C VAL A 105 7.48 7.19 1.82
N VAL A 106 6.22 7.63 1.75
CA VAL A 106 5.89 9.02 1.51
C VAL A 106 6.29 9.79 2.75
N GLN A 107 7.53 10.25 2.80
CA GLN A 107 7.92 11.24 3.79
C GLN A 107 7.01 12.45 3.61
N PRO A 108 6.43 13.00 4.69
CA PRO A 108 5.87 14.34 4.63
C PRO A 108 6.99 15.26 4.10
N PRO A 109 6.76 16.05 3.04
CA PRO A 109 7.78 16.96 2.55
C PRO A 109 8.25 17.88 3.70
N GLY A 110 9.53 17.79 4.07
CA GLY A 110 10.15 18.69 5.04
C GLY A 110 10.69 18.07 6.33
N LEU A 111 10.63 16.74 6.53
CA LEU A 111 11.32 16.09 7.65
C LEU A 111 12.69 15.56 7.21
N SER A 112 13.71 16.42 7.30
CA SER A 112 15.10 16.01 7.24
C SER A 112 15.49 15.37 8.58
N TRP A 113 15.93 14.11 8.56
CA TRP A 113 16.59 13.48 9.70
C TRP A 113 17.95 14.17 9.87
N GLY A 114 18.05 14.99 10.92
CA GLY A 114 19.26 15.72 11.29
C GLY A 114 20.13 14.95 12.27
#